data_AF-A0A852W0P0-F1
#
_entry.id   AF-A0A852W0P0-F1
#
_cell.length_a   1.000
_cell.length_b   1.000
_cell.length_c   1.000
_cell.angle_alpha   90.00
_cell.angle_beta   90.00
_cell.angle_gamma   90.00
#
_symmetry.space_group_name_H-M   'P 1'
#
loop_
_entity.id
_entity.type
_entity.pdbx_description
1 polymer ?
#
loop_
_entity_poly.entity_id
_entity_poly.type
_entity_poly.pdbx_seq_one_letter_code
_entity_poly.pdbx_strand_id
1 'polypeptide(L)'
;MTDLDAEQTRWANWIEDACAAVGIEPESVDVPGIHILTRQIAHGFERPMAPVGAYVLGVAVGHLEAQGRPVDLESMRRAIAGTIKDQPNKDGA
;
A
#
# COMPACT_ATOMS: atom_id res chain seq x y z
N MET A 1 -14.94 24.96 1.18
CA MET A 1 -14.11 23.84 0.76
C MET A 1 -12.72 24.09 1.32
N THR A 2 -12.24 23.21 2.19
CA THR A 2 -10.90 23.38 2.76
C THR A 2 -9.83 23.06 1.71
N ASP A 3 -8.61 23.50 1.94
CA ASP A 3 -7.46 23.16 1.07
C ASP A 3 -7.29 21.63 0.95
N LEU A 4 -7.47 20.92 2.06
CA LEU A 4 -7.43 19.45 2.13
C LEU A 4 -8.53 18.76 1.31
N ASP A 5 -9.73 19.33 1.24
CA ASP A 5 -10.82 18.75 0.43
C ASP A 5 -10.51 18.88 -1.07
N ALA A 6 -9.93 20.02 -1.46
CA ALA A 6 -9.51 20.26 -2.85
C ALA A 6 -8.35 19.35 -3.25
N GLU A 7 -7.39 19.11 -2.34
CA GLU A 7 -6.29 18.17 -2.57
C GLU A 7 -6.78 16.72 -2.68
N GLN A 8 -7.66 16.27 -1.78
CA GLN A 8 -8.24 14.92 -1.85
C GLN A 8 -8.98 14.69 -3.16
N THR A 9 -9.74 15.68 -3.63
CA THR A 9 -10.42 15.61 -4.93
C THR A 9 -9.41 15.47 -6.08
N ARG A 10 -8.32 16.26 -6.06
CA ARG A 10 -7.27 16.18 -7.08
C ARG A 10 -6.59 14.80 -7.10
N TRP A 11 -6.35 14.20 -5.93
CA TRP A 11 -5.77 12.87 -5.83
C TRP A 11 -6.73 11.78 -6.31
N ALA A 12 -8.02 11.88 -5.95
CA ALA A 12 -9.05 10.94 -6.41
C ALA A 12 -9.14 10.92 -7.94
N ASN A 13 -9.22 12.10 -8.58
CA ASN A 13 -9.25 12.19 -10.05
C ASN A 13 -8.02 11.54 -10.69
N TRP A 14 -6.83 11.76 -10.13
CA TRP A 14 -5.61 11.14 -10.66
C TRP A 14 -5.63 9.60 -10.49
N ILE A 15 -6.15 9.10 -9.37
CA ILE A 15 -6.29 7.65 -9.14
C ILE A 15 -7.27 7.05 -10.17
N GLU A 16 -8.39 7.71 -10.43
CA GLU A 16 -9.36 7.27 -11.45
C GLU A 16 -8.69 7.15 -12.82
N ASP A 17 -7.99 8.20 -13.28
CA ASP A 17 -7.27 8.20 -14.56
C ASP A 17 -6.20 7.10 -14.63
N ALA A 18 -5.42 6.92 -13.55
CA ALA A 18 -4.38 5.92 -13.47
C ALA A 18 -4.94 4.49 -13.49
N CYS A 19 -6.04 4.24 -12.77
CA CYS A 19 -6.72 2.95 -12.74
C CYS A 19 -7.33 2.61 -14.10
N ALA A 20 -7.96 3.59 -14.75
CA ALA A 20 -8.50 3.45 -16.11
C ALA A 20 -7.39 3.08 -17.12
N ALA A 21 -6.21 3.68 -17.01
CA ALA A 21 -5.08 3.40 -17.90
C ALA A 21 -4.55 1.96 -17.81
N VAL A 22 -4.74 1.29 -16.68
CA VAL A 22 -4.29 -0.10 -16.45
C VAL A 22 -5.45 -1.10 -16.36
N GLY A 23 -6.69 -0.65 -16.52
CA GLY A 23 -7.88 -1.49 -16.56
C GLY A 23 -8.30 -2.08 -15.20
N ILE A 24 -8.15 -1.32 -14.11
CA ILE A 24 -8.62 -1.72 -12.78
C ILE A 24 -9.67 -0.75 -12.24
N GLU A 25 -10.50 -1.21 -11.30
CA GLU A 25 -11.51 -0.39 -10.63
C GLU A 25 -10.85 0.54 -9.60
N PRO A 26 -11.12 1.87 -9.61
CA PRO A 26 -10.53 2.80 -8.63
C PRO A 26 -10.84 2.43 -7.17
N GLU A 27 -12.01 1.83 -6.93
CA GLU A 27 -12.46 1.37 -5.60
C GLU A 27 -11.59 0.23 -5.03
N SER A 28 -10.79 -0.44 -5.86
CA SER A 28 -9.84 -1.46 -5.43
C SER A 28 -8.59 -0.89 -4.74
N VAL A 29 -8.36 0.42 -4.83
CA VAL A 29 -7.17 1.08 -4.29
C VAL A 29 -7.42 1.60 -2.87
N ASP A 30 -7.02 0.84 -1.86
CA ASP A 30 -7.03 1.26 -0.44
C ASP A 30 -5.90 2.28 -0.14
N VAL A 31 -6.09 3.52 -0.57
CA VAL A 31 -5.11 4.62 -0.35
C VAL A 31 -4.76 4.80 1.14
N PRO A 32 -5.73 4.89 2.08
CA PRO A 32 -5.41 5.03 3.49
C PRO A 32 -4.55 3.86 4.01
N GLY A 33 -4.87 2.64 3.61
CA GLY A 33 -4.11 1.46 4.00
C GLY A 33 -2.70 1.40 3.43
N ILE A 34 -2.52 1.80 2.17
CA ILE A 34 -1.20 1.92 1.52
C ILE A 34 -0.36 2.97 2.25
N HIS A 35 -0.94 4.12 2.60
CA HIS A 35 -0.24 5.15 3.38
C HIS A 35 0.15 4.67 4.78
N ILE A 36 -0.72 3.91 5.46
CA ILE A 36 -0.39 3.31 6.76
C ILE A 36 0.80 2.35 6.63
N LEU A 37 0.77 1.44 5.65
CA LEU A 37 1.84 0.47 5.43
C LEU A 37 3.18 1.15 5.13
N THR A 38 3.17 2.07 4.16
CA THR A 38 4.38 2.79 3.73
C THR A 38 4.96 3.62 4.87
N ARG A 39 4.12 4.23 5.71
CA ARG A 39 4.52 4.93 6.93
C ARG A 39 5.19 3.98 7.93
N GLN A 40 4.63 2.79 8.15
CA GLN A 40 5.21 1.82 9.09
C GLN A 40 6.59 1.34 8.62
N ILE A 41 6.73 1.00 7.35
CA ILE A 41 8.00 0.55 6.76
C ILE A 41 9.05 1.67 6.80
N ALA A 42 8.66 2.89 6.43
CA ALA A 42 9.58 4.02 6.37
C ALA A 42 10.17 4.39 7.74
N HIS A 43 9.38 4.26 8.82
CA HIS A 43 9.84 4.57 10.18
C HIS A 43 10.44 3.38 10.92
N GLY A 44 9.98 2.16 10.62
CA GLY A 44 10.37 0.96 11.36
C GLY A 44 11.50 0.14 10.72
N PHE A 45 11.71 0.26 9.41
CA PHE A 45 12.79 -0.43 8.70
C PHE A 45 13.60 0.56 7.88
N GLU A 46 13.14 0.88 6.67
CA GLU A 46 13.89 1.69 5.72
C GLU A 46 12.99 2.49 4.80
N ARG A 47 13.23 3.80 4.71
CA ARG A 47 12.46 4.71 3.84
C ARG A 47 12.41 4.25 2.38
N PRO A 48 13.51 3.78 1.76
CA PRO A 48 13.46 3.24 0.39
C PRO A 48 12.56 2.01 0.23
N MET A 49 12.29 1.26 1.30
CA MET A 49 11.49 0.02 1.24
C MET A 49 9.99 0.28 1.32
N ALA A 50 9.55 1.50 1.65
CA ALA A 50 8.14 1.87 1.65
C ALA A 50 7.44 1.58 0.30
N PRO A 51 7.91 2.09 -0.86
CA PRO A 51 7.31 1.75 -2.16
C PRO A 51 7.42 0.26 -2.49
N VAL A 52 8.50 -0.41 -2.07
CA VAL A 52 8.67 -1.86 -2.29
C VAL A 52 7.59 -2.64 -1.54
N GLY A 53 7.31 -2.28 -0.28
CA GLY A 53 6.26 -2.93 0.51
C GLY A 53 4.85 -2.70 -0.05
N ALA A 54 4.57 -1.50 -0.57
CA ALA A 54 3.31 -1.23 -1.27
C ALA A 54 3.17 -2.09 -2.54
N TYR A 55 4.24 -2.23 -3.32
CA TYR A 55 4.25 -3.09 -4.51
C TYR A 55 4.07 -4.56 -4.15
N VAL A 56 4.75 -5.06 -3.12
CA VAL A 56 4.59 -6.44 -2.62
C VAL A 56 3.14 -6.73 -2.21
N LEU A 57 2.50 -5.80 -1.50
CA LEU A 57 1.08 -5.92 -1.15
C LEU A 57 0.22 -6.06 -2.42
N GLY A 58 0.41 -5.19 -3.42
CA GLY A 58 -0.34 -5.24 -4.68
C GLY A 58 -0.14 -6.54 -5.46
N VAL A 59 1.10 -7.03 -5.56
CA VAL A 59 1.40 -8.32 -6.21
C VAL A 59 0.73 -9.48 -5.47
N ALA A 60 0.74 -9.46 -4.14
CA ALA A 60 0.09 -10.50 -3.35
C ALA A 60 -1.43 -10.51 -3.52
N VAL A 61 -2.06 -9.33 -3.58
CA VAL A 61 -3.50 -9.18 -3.84
C VAL A 61 -3.86 -9.80 -5.19
N GLY A 62 -3.21 -9.35 -6.27
CA GLY A 62 -3.48 -9.88 -7.61
C GLY A 62 -3.21 -11.39 -7.72
N HIS A 63 -2.22 -11.91 -7.01
CA HIS A 63 -1.93 -13.35 -6.97
C HIS A 63 -3.05 -14.16 -6.28
N LEU A 64 -3.61 -13.65 -5.18
CA LEU A 64 -4.72 -14.33 -4.47
C LEU A 64 -6.02 -14.26 -5.27
N GLU A 65 -6.33 -13.11 -5.87
CA GLU A 65 -7.51 -12.94 -6.72
C GLU A 65 -7.47 -13.86 -7.94
N ALA A 66 -6.32 -13.98 -8.61
CA ALA A 66 -6.13 -14.91 -9.73
C ALA A 66 -6.33 -16.38 -9.34
N GLN A 67 -6.19 -16.72 -8.05
CA GLN A 67 -6.47 -18.05 -7.49
C GLN A 67 -7.91 -18.21 -7.00
N GLY A 68 -8.76 -17.19 -7.12
CA GLY A 68 -10.11 -17.19 -6.54
C GLY A 68 -10.11 -17.25 -5.01
N ARG A 69 -9.01 -16.83 -4.37
CA ARG A 69 -8.88 -16.82 -2.91
C ARG A 69 -9.37 -15.49 -2.35
N PRO A 70 -9.98 -15.50 -1.15
CA PRO A 70 -10.39 -14.27 -0.50
C PRO A 70 -9.18 -13.40 -0.17
N VAL A 71 -9.31 -12.10 -0.47
CA VAL A 71 -8.33 -11.08 -0.10
C VAL A 71 -8.76 -10.43 1.21
N ASP A 72 -7.89 -10.51 2.23
CA ASP A 72 -8.02 -9.74 3.47
C ASP A 72 -6.87 -8.73 3.51
N LEU A 73 -7.13 -7.53 2.97
CA LEU A 73 -6.14 -6.46 2.84
C LEU A 73 -5.54 -6.06 4.18
N GLU A 74 -6.34 -6.02 5.24
CA GLU A 74 -5.86 -5.64 6.57
C GLU A 74 -4.90 -6.69 7.12
N SER A 75 -5.27 -7.97 7.07
CA SER A 75 -4.41 -9.05 7.54
C SER A 75 -3.11 -9.15 6.74
N MET A 76 -3.18 -8.98 5.41
CA MET A 76 -1.99 -8.95 4.55
C MET A 76 -1.08 -7.78 4.89
N ARG A 77 -1.64 -6.58 5.07
CA ARG A 77 -0.88 -5.39 5.50
C ARG A 77 -0.20 -5.61 6.84
N ARG A 78 -0.93 -6.16 7.83
CA ARG A 78 -0.38 -6.48 9.16
C ARG A 78 0.74 -7.52 9.08
N ALA A 79 0.59 -8.55 8.24
CA ALA A 79 1.61 -9.55 8.03
C ALA A 79 2.90 -8.93 7.46
N ILE A 80 2.80 -8.08 6.41
CA ILE A 80 3.94 -7.38 5.84
C ILE A 80 4.59 -6.46 6.87
N ALA A 81 3.82 -5.62 7.55
CA ALA A 81 4.33 -4.71 8.57
C ALA A 81 4.97 -5.45 9.77
N GLY A 82 4.49 -6.66 10.09
CA GLY A 82 5.07 -7.51 11.14
C GLY A 82 6.53 -7.88 10.89
N THR A 83 6.89 -8.10 9.62
CA THR A 83 8.26 -8.51 9.22
C THR A 83 9.33 -7.48 9.55
N ILE A 84 8.95 -6.22 9.75
CA ILE A 84 9.86 -5.12 10.12
C ILE A 84 10.61 -5.45 11.41
N LYS A 85 9.93 -6.04 12.39
CA LYS A 85 10.52 -6.35 13.71
C LYS A 85 11.57 -7.46 13.66
N ASP A 86 11.51 -8.27 12.61
CA ASP A 86 12.41 -9.40 12.40
C ASP A 86 13.65 -9.00 11.59
N GLN A 87 13.70 -7.76 11.07
CA GLN A 87 14.86 -7.27 10.33
C GLN A 87 15.95 -6.79 11.30
N PRO A 88 17.23 -7.14 11.05
CA PRO A 88 18.33 -6.59 11.82
C PRO A 88 18.35 -5.08 11.66
N ASN A 89 18.52 -4.37 12.77
CA ASN A 89 18.61 -2.92 12.75
C ASN A 89 19.82 -2.48 11.93
N LYS A 90 19.75 -1.34 11.25
CA LYS A 90 20.85 -0.82 10.42
C LYS A 90 22.18 -0.63 11.19
N ASP A 91 22.09 -0.51 12.51
CA ASP A 91 23.21 -0.34 13.41
C ASP A 91 23.72 -1.66 14.02
N GLY A 92 23.17 -2.80 13.58
CA GLY A 92 23.45 -4.14 14.13
C GLY A 92 24.61 -4.85 13.44
N ALA A 93 25.82 -4.59 13.94
CA ALA A 93 26.78 -5.66 14.19
C ALA A 93 26.24 -6.61 15.28
#